data_AF-A0AAU2J0X1-F1
#
_entry.id   AF-A0AAU2J0X1-F1
#
_cell.length_a   1.000
_cell.length_b   1.000
_cell.length_c   1.000
_cell.angle_alpha   90.00
_cell.angle_beta   90.00
_cell.angle_gamma   90.00
#
_symmetry.space_group_name_H-M   'P 1'
#
loop_
_entity.id
_entity.type
_entity.pdbx_description
1 polymer ?
#
loop_
_entity_poly.entity_id
_entity_poly.type
_entity_poly.pdbx_seq_one_letter_code
_entity_poly.pdbx_strand_id
1 'polypeptide(L)'
;MQYSDQWQELFDLAEQPRAVVVDGATARMSLASVAPEHSGGSSGRAGEGGGEGLEHSGGPWTGASGAAGTLRTNSALSRNCLGPAHDGVASGLKGLSSLAALTAVRESWEGRLASVRDECHSLEMALSKVAKEMGEAEIAVKSSFNAVKDGERR
;
A
#
# COMPACT_ATOMS: atom_id res chain seq x y z
N MET A 1 28.84 23.26 5.30
CA MET A 1 28.05 24.31 4.63
C MET A 1 27.04 24.79 5.64
N GLN A 2 27.14 26.03 6.11
CA GLN A 2 26.15 26.61 7.02
C GLN A 2 25.06 27.27 6.17
N TYR A 3 23.80 26.89 6.39
CA TYR A 3 22.66 27.57 5.77
C TYR A 3 22.45 28.91 6.49
N SER A 4 21.89 29.91 5.82
CA SER A 4 21.60 31.20 6.48
C SER A 4 20.50 31.03 7.52
N ASP A 5 20.52 31.82 8.60
CA ASP A 5 19.64 31.68 9.77
C ASP A 5 18.15 31.54 9.43
N GLN A 6 17.66 32.27 8.42
CA GLN A 6 16.27 32.17 7.93
C GLN A 6 15.88 30.78 7.39
N TRP A 7 16.84 30.04 6.83
CA TRP A 7 16.63 28.69 6.31
C TRP A 7 16.73 27.66 7.42
N GLN A 8 17.64 27.87 8.37
CA GLN A 8 17.75 27.06 9.58
C GLN A 8 16.44 27.09 10.37
N GLU A 9 15.84 28.28 10.53
CA GLU A 9 14.57 28.48 11.22
C GLU A 9 13.41 27.73 10.54
N LEU A 10 13.38 27.68 9.20
CA LEU A 10 12.39 26.93 8.43
C LEU A 10 12.52 25.41 8.60
N PHE A 11 13.74 24.89 8.68
CA PHE A 11 13.97 23.46 8.94
C PHE A 11 13.66 23.09 10.39
N ASP A 12 14.04 23.94 11.35
CA ASP A 12 13.72 23.75 12.76
C ASP A 12 12.19 23.85 13.01
N LEU A 13 11.46 24.67 12.26
CA LEU A 13 9.99 24.71 12.24
C LEU A 13 9.35 23.45 11.65
N ALA A 14 10.03 22.77 10.73
CA ALA A 14 9.56 21.51 10.15
C ALA A 14 9.88 20.30 11.04
N GLU A 15 10.97 20.35 11.81
CA GLU A 15 11.37 19.31 12.77
C GLU A 15 10.71 19.46 14.15
N GLN A 16 10.13 20.62 14.44
CA GLN A 16 9.29 20.80 15.62
C GLN A 16 8.09 19.85 15.57
N PRO A 17 7.90 18.97 16.56
CA PRO A 17 6.69 18.18 16.66
C PRO A 17 5.56 19.15 16.95
N ARG A 18 4.83 19.55 15.90
CA ARG A 18 3.53 20.20 16.08
C ARG A 18 2.70 19.26 16.94
N ALA A 19 2.47 19.65 18.18
CA ALA A 19 1.39 19.12 18.98
C ALA A 19 0.10 19.47 18.23
N VAL A 20 -0.28 18.57 17.31
CA VAL A 20 -1.61 18.58 16.74
C VAL A 20 -2.50 18.32 17.93
N VAL A 21 -3.18 19.36 18.40
CA VAL A 21 -4.42 19.18 19.16
C VAL A 21 -5.39 18.55 18.16
N VAL A 22 -5.33 17.23 18.10
CA VAL A 22 -6.29 16.39 17.39
C VAL A 22 -7.55 16.50 18.22
N ASP A 23 -8.46 17.38 17.78
CA ASP A 23 -9.87 17.15 18.09
C ASP A 23 -10.23 15.75 17.56
N GLY A 24 -10.80 14.94 18.44
CA GLY A 24 -10.67 13.49 18.48
C GLY A 24 -11.02 12.75 17.19
N ALA A 25 -10.06 12.60 16.30
CA ALA A 25 -10.04 11.58 15.26
C ALA A 25 -8.59 11.32 14.88
N THR A 26 -7.93 10.46 15.67
CA THR A 26 -6.66 9.83 15.28
C THR A 26 -6.80 9.26 13.88
N ALA A 27 -6.11 9.84 12.90
CA ALA A 27 -5.85 9.21 11.61
C ALA A 27 -4.96 7.99 11.86
N ARG A 28 -5.59 6.89 12.27
CA ARG A 28 -4.98 5.59 12.42
C ARG A 28 -4.81 5.04 11.01
N MET A 29 -3.57 4.92 10.54
CA MET A 29 -3.29 4.10 9.36
C MET A 29 -3.74 2.67 9.68
N SER A 30 -4.90 2.30 9.14
CA SER A 30 -5.47 0.97 9.31
C SER A 30 -4.75 0.03 8.35
N LEU A 31 -3.67 -0.59 8.83
CA LEU A 31 -3.18 -1.82 8.23
C LEU A 31 -4.26 -2.86 8.44
N ALA A 32 -4.83 -3.37 7.34
CA ALA A 32 -5.93 -4.34 7.34
C ALA A 32 -5.67 -5.47 8.35
N SER A 33 -6.23 -5.30 9.53
CA SER A 33 -6.22 -6.25 10.63
C SER A 33 -7.68 -6.32 11.04
N VAL A 34 -8.28 -7.46 10.73
CA VAL A 34 -9.58 -7.98 11.21
C VAL A 34 -10.49 -6.94 11.88
N ALA A 35 -11.53 -6.50 11.18
CA ALA A 35 -12.65 -5.82 11.83
C ALA A 35 -13.37 -6.83 12.73
N PRO A 36 -13.68 -6.51 14.00
CA PRO A 36 -14.65 -7.29 14.75
C PRO A 36 -16.04 -6.96 14.21
N GLU A 37 -16.70 -7.99 13.68
CA GLU A 37 -18.08 -8.01 13.21
C GLU A 37 -19.03 -7.47 14.31
N HIS A 38 -19.75 -6.41 13.95
CA HIS A 38 -21.11 -6.03 14.34
C HIS A 38 -21.68 -6.47 15.71
N SER A 39 -21.98 -5.50 16.58
CA SER A 39 -23.06 -5.63 17.56
C SER A 39 -24.21 -4.68 17.23
N GLY A 40 -25.39 -5.25 16.92
CA GLY A 40 -26.66 -4.56 17.09
C GLY A 40 -27.75 -4.85 16.08
N GLY A 41 -28.44 -6.00 16.21
CA GLY A 41 -29.89 -6.07 16.00
C GLY A 41 -30.42 -6.96 14.86
N SER A 42 -30.75 -8.22 15.16
CA SER A 42 -32.13 -8.74 15.13
C SER A 42 -32.17 -10.27 15.34
N SER A 43 -32.80 -10.64 16.44
CA SER A 43 -33.46 -11.91 16.80
C SER A 43 -33.32 -13.15 15.88
N GLY A 44 -32.71 -14.19 16.45
CA GLY A 44 -33.37 -15.49 16.58
C GLY A 44 -32.93 -16.60 15.61
N ARG A 45 -32.09 -17.51 16.10
CA ARG A 45 -32.43 -18.92 16.38
C ARG A 45 -31.14 -19.74 16.52
N ALA A 46 -30.99 -20.39 17.68
CA ALA A 46 -29.98 -21.42 17.88
C ALA A 46 -30.33 -22.67 17.05
N GLY A 47 -29.31 -23.18 16.35
CA GLY A 47 -29.25 -24.50 15.71
C GLY A 47 -27.78 -24.70 15.33
N GLU A 48 -26.99 -25.35 16.17
CA GLU A 48 -26.73 -26.80 16.17
C GLU A 48 -25.84 -27.22 14.99
N GLY A 49 -24.56 -27.43 15.32
CA GLY A 49 -23.60 -28.37 14.74
C GLY A 49 -23.49 -28.48 13.21
N GLY A 50 -22.36 -28.02 12.67
CA GLY A 50 -21.91 -28.52 11.38
C GLY A 50 -20.86 -27.66 10.68
N GLY A 51 -19.58 -27.91 10.99
CA GLY A 51 -18.43 -27.59 10.14
C GLY A 51 -18.40 -26.17 9.58
N GLU A 52 -17.98 -25.21 10.39
CA GLU A 52 -17.43 -23.95 9.87
C GLU A 52 -16.12 -24.31 9.16
N GLY A 53 -16.26 -24.72 7.89
CA GLY A 53 -15.14 -24.71 6.97
C GLY A 53 -14.58 -23.31 7.01
N LEU A 54 -13.29 -23.21 7.34
CA LEU A 54 -12.54 -21.96 7.26
C LEU A 54 -12.72 -21.44 5.84
N GLU A 55 -13.63 -20.49 5.65
CA GLU A 55 -13.83 -19.81 4.38
C GLU A 55 -12.55 -19.01 4.13
N HIS A 56 -11.65 -19.59 3.34
CA HIS A 56 -10.41 -18.95 2.96
C HIS A 56 -10.74 -17.69 2.19
N SER A 57 -10.47 -16.54 2.82
CA SER A 57 -10.37 -15.31 2.08
C SER A 57 -9.21 -15.47 1.09
N GLY A 58 -9.50 -15.64 -0.20
CA GLY A 58 -8.53 -15.44 -1.28
C GLY A 58 -8.05 -13.98 -1.39
N GLY A 59 -8.11 -13.24 -0.27
CA GLY A 59 -8.17 -11.79 -0.16
C GLY A 59 -6.87 -11.09 0.22
N PRO A 60 -6.03 -11.57 1.17
CA PRO A 60 -4.91 -10.76 1.64
C PRO A 60 -3.77 -10.69 0.61
N TRP A 61 -3.37 -11.81 0.01
CA TRP A 61 -2.29 -11.83 -0.99
C TRP A 61 -2.72 -11.21 -2.32
N THR A 62 -3.94 -11.52 -2.79
CA THR A 62 -4.52 -10.92 -3.99
C THR A 62 -4.74 -9.41 -3.80
N GLY A 63 -5.25 -8.99 -2.64
CA GLY A 63 -5.46 -7.58 -2.30
C GLY A 63 -4.14 -6.81 -2.20
N ALA A 64 -3.13 -7.38 -1.55
CA ALA A 64 -1.80 -6.78 -1.47
C ALA A 64 -1.14 -6.67 -2.86
N SER A 65 -1.29 -7.69 -3.70
CA SER A 65 -0.84 -7.64 -5.10
C SER A 65 -1.54 -6.50 -5.88
N GLY A 66 -2.86 -6.40 -5.76
CA GLY A 66 -3.63 -5.32 -6.39
C GLY A 66 -3.18 -3.93 -5.91
N ALA A 67 -2.95 -3.75 -4.61
CA ALA A 67 -2.45 -2.51 -4.03
C ALA A 67 -1.05 -2.15 -4.57
N ALA A 68 -0.16 -3.14 -4.69
CA ALA A 68 1.16 -2.95 -5.31
C ALA A 68 1.02 -2.52 -6.79
N GLY A 69 0.11 -3.12 -7.55
CA GLY A 69 -0.17 -2.71 -8.93
C GLY A 69 -0.73 -1.29 -9.06
N THR A 70 -1.58 -0.85 -8.13
CA THR A 70 -2.06 0.54 -8.06
C THR A 70 -0.91 1.50 -7.76
N LEU A 71 -0.05 1.19 -6.78
CA LEU A 71 1.11 2.02 -6.44
C LEU A 71 2.10 2.12 -7.60
N ARG A 72 2.36 1.01 -8.30
CA ARG A 72 3.17 0.96 -9.52
C ARG A 72 2.63 1.94 -10.57
N THR A 73 1.33 1.86 -10.83
CA THR A 73 0.65 2.69 -11.84
C THR A 73 0.71 4.16 -11.46
N ASN A 74 0.37 4.50 -10.22
CA ASN A 74 0.39 5.89 -9.75
C ASN A 74 1.81 6.47 -9.76
N SER A 75 2.82 5.69 -9.36
CA SER A 75 4.23 6.13 -9.41
C SER A 75 4.69 6.42 -10.84
N ALA A 76 4.28 5.59 -11.81
CA ALA A 76 4.57 5.82 -13.22
C ALA A 76 3.86 7.09 -13.75
N LEU A 77 2.59 7.31 -13.39
CA LEU A 77 1.85 8.51 -13.76
C LEU A 77 2.50 9.77 -13.18
N SER A 78 2.80 9.78 -11.89
CA SER A 78 3.46 10.91 -11.23
C SER A 78 4.80 11.25 -11.88
N ARG A 79 5.60 10.24 -12.24
CA ARG A 79 6.86 10.45 -12.96
C ARG A 79 6.62 11.06 -14.34
N ASN A 80 5.66 10.55 -15.10
CA ASN A 80 5.33 11.07 -16.42
C ASN A 80 4.81 12.51 -16.38
N CYS A 81 4.19 12.93 -15.27
CA CYS A 81 3.76 14.31 -15.07
C CYS A 81 4.89 15.25 -14.62
N LEU A 82 5.93 14.72 -13.94
CA LEU A 82 6.97 15.55 -13.33
C LEU A 82 7.80 16.33 -14.35
N GLY A 83 8.16 15.71 -15.47
CA GLY A 83 8.90 16.36 -16.55
C GLY A 83 8.10 17.52 -17.17
N PRO A 84 6.92 17.24 -17.76
CA PRO A 84 6.08 18.27 -18.40
C PRO A 84 5.62 19.37 -17.45
N ALA A 85 5.37 19.07 -16.17
CA ALA A 85 5.04 20.10 -15.17
C ALA A 85 6.19 21.10 -14.93
N HIS A 86 7.41 20.75 -15.33
CA HIS A 86 8.60 21.59 -15.24
C HIS A 86 9.05 22.18 -16.59
N ASP A 87 8.25 22.05 -17.64
CA ASP A 87 8.54 22.71 -18.92
C ASP A 87 8.58 24.23 -18.74
N GLY A 88 9.60 24.87 -19.31
CA GLY A 88 9.81 26.33 -19.21
C GLY A 88 10.38 26.82 -17.88
N VAL A 89 10.51 25.97 -16.85
CA VAL A 89 11.09 26.35 -15.56
C VAL A 89 12.56 26.75 -15.69
N ALA A 90 13.34 26.02 -16.50
CA ALA A 90 14.76 26.33 -16.72
C ALA A 90 14.98 27.69 -17.39
N SER A 91 14.10 28.08 -18.32
CA SER A 91 14.14 29.40 -18.95
C SER A 91 13.66 30.50 -18.00
N GLY A 92 12.59 30.25 -17.23
CA GLY A 92 12.01 31.23 -16.31
C GLY A 92 12.89 31.52 -15.11
N LEU A 93 13.72 30.55 -14.69
CA LEU A 93 14.62 30.68 -13.54
C LEU A 93 16.08 30.98 -13.93
N LYS A 94 16.33 31.37 -15.17
CA LYS A 94 17.70 31.66 -15.63
C LYS A 94 18.34 32.76 -14.78
N GLY A 95 19.52 32.46 -14.21
CA GLY A 95 20.26 33.39 -13.35
C GLY A 95 19.95 33.26 -11.86
N LEU A 96 18.94 32.47 -11.47
CA LEU A 96 18.72 32.11 -10.07
C LEU A 96 19.69 31.00 -9.65
N SER A 97 20.33 31.18 -8.50
CA SER A 97 21.21 30.18 -7.88
C SER A 97 20.47 28.88 -7.53
N SER A 98 19.15 28.94 -7.34
CA SER A 98 18.32 27.80 -6.98
C SER A 98 17.99 26.87 -8.16
N LEU A 99 18.24 27.27 -9.41
CA LEU A 99 17.87 26.46 -10.58
C LEU A 99 18.56 25.09 -10.56
N ALA A 100 19.86 25.04 -10.26
CA ALA A 100 20.61 23.78 -10.19
C ALA A 100 20.05 22.86 -9.08
N ALA A 101 19.70 23.43 -7.93
CA ALA A 101 19.09 22.68 -6.83
C ALA A 101 17.72 22.12 -7.22
N LEU A 102 16.88 22.92 -7.90
CA LEU A 102 15.57 22.47 -8.36
C LEU A 102 15.67 21.33 -9.39
N THR A 103 16.62 21.42 -10.32
CA THR A 103 16.89 20.35 -11.28
C THR A 103 17.31 19.06 -10.58
N ALA A 104 18.24 19.14 -9.63
CA ALA A 104 18.71 17.98 -8.87
C ALA A 104 17.56 17.33 -8.05
N VAL A 105 16.70 18.14 -7.44
CA VAL A 105 15.50 17.64 -6.74
C VAL A 105 14.56 16.92 -7.69
N ARG A 106 14.28 17.48 -8.88
CA ARG A 106 13.43 16.83 -9.88
C ARG A 106 13.99 15.46 -10.30
N GLU A 107 15.26 15.41 -10.66
CA GLU A 107 15.93 14.16 -11.08
C GLU A 107 15.92 13.12 -9.96
N SER A 108 16.13 13.55 -8.70
CA SER A 108 16.02 12.68 -7.53
C SER A 108 14.62 12.07 -7.39
N TRP A 109 13.57 12.87 -7.56
CA TRP A 109 12.19 12.38 -7.50
C TRP A 109 11.85 11.44 -8.65
N GLU A 110 12.30 11.72 -9.88
CA GLU A 110 12.13 10.82 -11.02
C GLU A 110 12.78 9.46 -10.76
N GLY A 111 14.00 9.46 -10.22
CA GLY A 111 14.71 8.23 -9.83
C GLY A 111 13.98 7.46 -8.73
N ARG A 112 13.51 8.14 -7.67
CA ARG A 112 12.77 7.51 -6.58
C ARG A 112 11.44 6.91 -7.04
N LEU A 113 10.70 7.62 -7.88
CA LEU A 113 9.43 7.13 -8.45
C LEU A 113 9.66 5.93 -9.37
N ALA A 114 10.77 5.91 -10.12
CA ALA A 114 11.17 4.73 -10.90
C ALA A 114 11.43 3.52 -10.00
N SER A 115 12.22 3.71 -8.93
CA SER A 115 12.53 2.64 -7.98
C SER A 115 11.29 2.10 -7.29
N VAL A 116 10.37 2.98 -6.84
CA VAL A 116 9.10 2.55 -6.22
C VAL A 116 8.25 1.76 -7.21
N ARG A 117 8.15 2.22 -8.46
CA ARG A 117 7.43 1.48 -9.51
C ARG A 117 7.99 0.07 -9.69
N ASP A 118 9.31 -0.05 -9.79
CA ASP A 118 9.97 -1.34 -10.06
C ASP A 118 9.82 -2.30 -8.89
N GLU A 119 9.95 -1.80 -7.66
CA GLU A 119 9.70 -2.57 -6.44
C GLU A 119 8.23 -3.02 -6.36
N CYS A 120 7.28 -2.13 -6.60
CA CYS A 120 5.86 -2.48 -6.61
C CYS A 120 5.53 -3.50 -7.70
N HIS A 121 6.19 -3.44 -8.86
CA HIS A 121 6.04 -4.47 -9.90
C HIS A 121 6.54 -5.83 -9.41
N SER A 122 7.70 -5.88 -8.76
CA SER A 122 8.23 -7.12 -8.19
C SER A 122 7.29 -7.69 -7.13
N LEU A 123 6.79 -6.85 -6.23
CA LEU A 123 5.85 -7.22 -5.17
C LEU A 123 4.54 -7.76 -5.73
N GLU A 124 3.93 -7.08 -6.71
CA GLU A 124 2.71 -7.54 -7.38
C GLU A 124 2.89 -8.96 -7.95
N MET A 125 4.01 -9.22 -8.63
CA MET A 125 4.31 -10.54 -9.19
C MET A 125 4.51 -11.60 -8.10
N ALA A 126 5.26 -11.28 -7.05
CA ALA A 126 5.53 -12.21 -5.95
C ALA A 126 4.25 -12.54 -5.16
N LEU A 127 3.45 -11.53 -4.82
CA LEU A 127 2.20 -11.67 -4.06
C LEU A 127 1.14 -12.42 -4.88
N SER A 128 1.05 -12.18 -6.19
CA SER A 128 0.16 -12.93 -7.08
C SER A 128 0.54 -14.41 -7.15
N LYS A 129 1.85 -14.70 -7.19
CA LYS A 129 2.35 -16.07 -7.21
C LYS A 129 1.99 -16.80 -5.91
N VAL A 130 2.22 -16.16 -4.75
CA VAL A 130 1.86 -16.72 -3.45
C VAL A 130 0.34 -16.96 -3.36
N ALA A 131 -0.48 -16.00 -3.80
CA ALA A 131 -1.93 -16.15 -3.82
C ALA A 131 -2.37 -17.40 -4.61
N LYS A 132 -1.74 -17.64 -5.77
CA LYS A 132 -2.01 -18.80 -6.60
C LYS A 132 -1.57 -20.11 -5.93
N GLU A 133 -0.34 -20.18 -5.44
CA GLU A 133 0.23 -21.39 -4.82
C GLU A 133 -0.55 -21.80 -3.56
N MET A 134 -0.91 -20.83 -2.71
CA MET A 134 -1.72 -21.09 -1.52
C MET A 134 -3.14 -21.52 -1.88
N GLY A 135 -3.77 -20.88 -2.87
CA GLY A 135 -5.09 -21.29 -3.35
C GLY A 135 -5.12 -22.71 -3.92
N GLU A 136 -4.08 -23.11 -4.68
CA GLU A 136 -3.93 -24.48 -5.18
C GLU A 136 -3.72 -25.50 -4.06
N ALA A 137 -2.89 -25.18 -3.06
CA ALA A 137 -2.64 -26.03 -1.91
C ALA A 137 -3.94 -26.33 -1.13
N GLU A 138 -4.78 -25.32 -0.92
CA GLU A 138 -6.04 -25.49 -0.21
C GLU A 138 -7.05 -26.34 -0.95
N ILE A 139 -7.15 -26.19 -2.27
CA ILE A 139 -8.01 -27.03 -3.11
C ILE A 139 -7.59 -28.51 -2.97
N ALA A 140 -6.28 -28.79 -3.00
CA ALA A 140 -5.74 -30.14 -2.83
C ALA A 140 -6.06 -30.71 -1.44
N VAL A 141 -5.85 -29.93 -0.38
CA VAL A 141 -6.17 -30.33 1.01
C VAL A 141 -7.67 -30.60 1.15
N LYS A 142 -8.54 -29.72 0.67
CA LYS A 142 -10.00 -29.91 0.70
C LYS A 142 -10.42 -31.18 -0.05
N SER A 143 -9.81 -31.47 -1.18
CA SER A 143 -10.05 -32.71 -1.94
C SER A 143 -9.69 -33.96 -1.14
N SER A 144 -8.54 -33.97 -0.46
CA SER A 144 -8.13 -35.11 0.38
C SER A 144 -9.08 -35.35 1.56
N PHE A 145 -9.55 -34.30 2.24
CA PHE A 145 -10.51 -34.43 3.34
C PHE A 145 -11.85 -34.97 2.86
N ASN A 146 -12.35 -34.50 1.72
CA ASN A 146 -13.57 -35.01 1.12
C ASN A 146 -13.45 -36.50 0.77
N ALA A 147 -12.31 -36.91 0.18
CA ALA A 147 -12.05 -38.31 -0.17
C ALA A 147 -12.05 -39.24 1.07
N VAL A 148 -11.46 -38.81 2.19
CA VAL A 148 -11.49 -39.57 3.45
C VAL A 148 -12.92 -39.66 4.01
N LYS A 149 -13.64 -38.54 4.06
CA LYS A 149 -15.04 -38.49 4.53
C LYS A 149 -15.98 -39.38 3.72
N ASP A 150 -15.72 -39.53 2.41
CA ASP A 150 -16.52 -40.39 1.53
C ASP A 150 -16.10 -41.86 1.62
N GLY A 151 -14.85 -42.15 2.00
CA GLY A 151 -14.36 -43.50 2.28
C GLY A 151 -14.86 -44.05 3.62
N GLU A 152 -15.01 -43.21 4.64
CA GLU A 152 -15.48 -43.58 5.99
C GLU A 152 -17.01 -43.80 6.05
N ARG A 153 -17.73 -43.43 4.98
CA ARG A 153 -19.20 -43.59 4.85
C ARG A 153 -19.61 -44.84 4.04
N ARG A 154 -18.67 -45.71 3.69
CA ARG A 154 -18.88 -47.01 3.04
C ARG A 154 -18.58 -48.16 3.99
#